data_AF-A0A843VB11-F1
#
_entry.id   AF-A0A843VB11-F1
#
_cell.length_a   1.000
_cell.length_b   1.000
_cell.length_c   1.000
_cell.angle_alpha   90.00
_cell.angle_beta   90.00
_cell.angle_gamma   90.00
#
_symmetry.space_group_name_H-M   'P 1'
#
loop_
_entity.id
_entity.type
_entity.pdbx_description
1 polymer ?
#
loop_
_entity_poly.entity_id
_entity_poly.type
_entity_poly.pdbx_seq_one_letter_code
_entity_poly.pdbx_strand_id
1 'polypeptide(L)'
;GPPPRLRRLSRRREPSSNGGGGDLASWTPAMLDFWVNLITSNLLYMLFMLYSSCRKLMCNYRGKIDLGPASRYITSLLHAHVPGPVDSWKEFPPSVRDLLFDMFTRRYMFMRPEDLPRARVVWESTAQTNFRKSMWKARDKTTKTTCSQDPTAWMDYGPVWIRRDYWESLCHRWATGPWQERSQEAKRNRAAHLEKNVHTSGSVSYATHNHKLRHELECAPTFHKLFDRTHKRKGRMTMSARVLKTYDKTIADHYVEGTPQPDLDSKASVDAAGGLGKGRVYEFGDSLDTTPVFSSYASSVAPPAYASSSAATPGSGGKDMRTLIREEL
;
A
#
# COMPACT_ATOMS: atom_id res chain seq x y z
N GLY A 1 -3.78 -48.20 62.73
CA GLY A 1 -5.07 -48.89 62.81
C GLY A 1 -5.15 -49.99 61.77
N PRO A 2 -5.74 -51.16 62.09
CA PRO A 2 -5.98 -52.27 61.14
C PRO A 2 -7.16 -51.95 60.17
N PRO A 3 -7.46 -52.81 59.17
CA PRO A 3 -7.85 -52.42 57.80
C PRO A 3 -9.38 -52.40 57.54
N PRO A 4 -9.82 -52.33 56.27
CA PRO A 4 -10.47 -53.55 55.76
C PRO A 4 -10.03 -53.99 54.37
N ARG A 5 -9.94 -55.32 54.27
CA ARG A 5 -9.81 -56.14 53.06
C ARG A 5 -11.10 -56.06 52.23
N LEU A 6 -10.99 -56.00 50.90
CA LEU A 6 -12.03 -56.53 50.02
C LEU A 6 -11.46 -57.36 48.86
N ARG A 7 -11.66 -58.67 49.03
CA ARG A 7 -11.93 -59.75 48.06
C ARG A 7 -11.27 -59.75 46.68
N ARG A 8 -10.48 -60.82 46.49
CA ARG A 8 -10.33 -61.56 45.23
C ARG A 8 -11.69 -61.74 44.54
N LEU A 9 -11.77 -61.32 43.27
CA LEU A 9 -12.51 -62.03 42.25
C LEU A 9 -11.59 -62.27 41.06
N SER A 10 -11.10 -63.50 40.98
CA SER A 10 -10.54 -64.11 39.79
C SER A 10 -11.61 -64.17 38.70
N ARG A 11 -11.41 -63.46 37.59
CA ARG A 11 -11.87 -63.92 36.27
C ARG A 11 -10.97 -63.33 35.19
N ARG A 12 -9.91 -64.09 34.94
CA ARG A 12 -9.14 -64.06 33.69
C ARG A 12 -10.10 -64.47 32.57
N ARG A 13 -10.64 -63.52 31.81
CA ARG A 13 -11.15 -63.78 30.47
C ARG A 13 -10.07 -63.30 29.51
N GLU A 14 -9.35 -64.26 28.97
CA GLU A 14 -8.52 -64.01 27.80
C GLU A 14 -9.42 -63.52 26.66
N PRO A 15 -9.01 -62.49 25.89
CA PRO A 15 -9.64 -62.22 24.61
C PRO A 15 -9.28 -63.40 23.69
N SER A 16 -10.27 -64.26 23.47
CA SER A 16 -10.25 -65.26 22.42
C SER A 16 -9.81 -64.60 21.12
N SER A 17 -8.68 -65.07 20.61
CA SER A 17 -8.22 -64.85 19.25
C SER A 17 -9.21 -65.52 18.31
N ASN A 18 -10.28 -64.83 17.94
CA ASN A 18 -11.08 -65.22 16.79
C ASN A 18 -10.69 -64.33 15.61
N GLY A 19 -9.80 -64.88 14.78
CA GLY A 19 -9.51 -64.36 13.45
C GLY A 19 -10.80 -64.36 12.62
N GLY A 20 -11.38 -63.18 12.46
CA GLY A 20 -12.44 -62.91 11.50
C GLY A 20 -11.89 -62.09 10.35
N GLY A 21 -11.05 -62.69 9.52
CA GLY A 21 -10.86 -62.20 8.16
C GLY A 21 -12.17 -62.42 7.41
N GLY A 22 -13.09 -61.46 7.56
CA GLY A 22 -14.41 -61.52 6.94
C GLY A 22 -14.26 -61.43 5.44
N ASP A 23 -14.66 -62.50 4.76
CA ASP A 23 -14.71 -62.60 3.32
C ASP A 23 -15.65 -61.50 2.76
N LEU A 24 -15.13 -60.65 1.86
CA LEU A 24 -15.85 -59.50 1.30
C LEU A 24 -17.17 -59.90 0.61
N ALA A 25 -17.31 -61.17 0.23
CA ALA A 25 -18.51 -61.75 -0.37
C ALA A 25 -19.71 -61.91 0.59
N SER A 26 -19.50 -61.77 1.90
CA SER A 26 -20.55 -61.91 2.94
C SER A 26 -21.17 -60.59 3.39
N TRP A 27 -20.71 -59.47 2.84
CA TRP A 27 -21.14 -58.14 3.28
C TRP A 27 -22.43 -57.75 2.57
N THR A 28 -23.39 -57.26 3.34
CA THR A 28 -24.59 -56.67 2.76
C THR A 28 -24.24 -55.38 2.03
N PRO A 29 -24.99 -54.99 0.97
CA PRO A 29 -24.75 -53.72 0.26
C PRO A 29 -24.68 -52.50 1.20
N ALA A 30 -25.49 -52.47 2.25
CA ALA A 30 -25.49 -51.39 3.24
C ALA A 30 -24.18 -51.32 4.07
N MET A 31 -23.53 -52.46 4.34
CA MET A 31 -22.25 -52.51 5.03
C MET A 31 -21.12 -52.03 4.11
N LEU A 32 -21.16 -52.41 2.82
CA LEU A 32 -20.21 -51.91 1.83
C LEU A 32 -20.35 -50.39 1.68
N ASP A 33 -21.57 -49.86 1.57
CA ASP A 33 -21.81 -48.42 1.49
C ASP A 33 -21.34 -47.68 2.74
N PHE A 34 -21.56 -48.22 3.93
CA PHE A 34 -21.07 -47.62 5.17
C PHE A 34 -19.53 -47.53 5.18
N TRP A 35 -18.84 -48.61 4.83
CA TRP A 35 -17.38 -48.63 4.82
C TRP A 35 -16.77 -47.81 3.67
N VAL A 36 -17.38 -47.81 2.49
CA VAL A 36 -17.00 -46.92 1.38
C VAL A 36 -17.17 -45.47 1.78
N ASN A 37 -18.28 -45.08 2.41
CA ASN A 37 -18.49 -43.72 2.89
C ASN A 37 -17.52 -43.34 4.01
N LEU A 38 -17.20 -44.26 4.92
CA LEU A 38 -16.24 -44.03 6.01
C LEU A 38 -14.81 -43.87 5.48
N ILE A 39 -14.40 -44.70 4.52
CA ILE A 39 -13.07 -44.64 3.89
C ILE A 39 -12.96 -43.40 3.01
N THR A 40 -13.96 -43.11 2.18
CA THR A 40 -13.95 -41.91 1.31
C THR A 40 -13.99 -40.63 2.13
N SER A 41 -14.76 -40.56 3.23
CA SER A 41 -14.78 -39.41 4.14
C SER A 41 -13.44 -39.20 4.84
N ASN A 42 -12.80 -40.27 5.35
CA ASN A 42 -11.48 -40.19 5.97
C ASN A 42 -10.38 -39.85 4.96
N LEU A 43 -10.42 -40.40 3.74
CA LEU A 43 -9.48 -40.05 2.68
C LEU A 43 -9.68 -38.60 2.20
N LEU A 44 -10.92 -38.15 2.06
CA LEU A 44 -11.24 -36.74 1.77
C LEU A 44 -10.75 -35.81 2.88
N TYR A 45 -10.91 -36.21 4.14
CA TYR A 45 -10.41 -35.46 5.30
C TYR A 45 -8.87 -35.43 5.32
N MET A 46 -8.21 -36.56 5.10
CA MET A 46 -6.75 -36.63 5.02
C MET A 46 -6.23 -35.82 3.83
N LEU A 47 -6.88 -35.88 2.66
CA LEU A 47 -6.58 -35.04 1.51
C LEU A 47 -6.81 -33.56 1.81
N PHE A 48 -7.89 -33.21 2.51
CA PHE A 48 -8.16 -31.84 2.96
C PHE A 48 -7.10 -31.34 3.95
N MET A 49 -6.63 -32.18 4.86
CA MET A 49 -5.58 -31.85 5.84
C MET A 49 -4.20 -31.74 5.19
N LEU A 50 -3.86 -32.63 4.24
CA LEU A 50 -2.65 -32.54 3.41
C LEU A 50 -2.67 -31.29 2.52
N TYR A 51 -3.81 -31.03 1.86
CA TYR A 51 -4.04 -29.86 1.03
C TYR A 51 -3.98 -28.55 1.84
N SER A 52 -4.51 -28.56 3.06
CA SER A 52 -4.43 -27.44 3.99
C SER A 52 -3.01 -27.22 4.51
N SER A 53 -2.25 -28.28 4.79
CA SER A 53 -0.88 -28.17 5.31
C SER A 53 0.10 -27.43 4.39
N CYS A 54 -0.21 -27.27 3.10
CA CYS A 54 0.62 -26.51 2.15
C CYS A 54 0.27 -25.01 2.04
N ARG A 55 -0.88 -24.58 2.58
CA ARG A 55 -1.33 -23.17 2.49
C ARG A 55 -0.80 -22.33 3.63
N LYS A 56 -0.46 -21.08 3.34
CA LYS A 56 -0.03 -20.12 4.38
C LYS A 56 -1.25 -19.57 5.10
N LEU A 57 -1.27 -19.67 6.43
CA LEU A 57 -2.32 -19.09 7.25
C LEU A 57 -2.19 -17.57 7.28
N MET A 58 -3.26 -16.87 6.93
CA MET A 58 -3.38 -15.42 7.09
C MET A 58 -3.97 -15.13 8.48
N CYS A 59 -3.21 -14.39 9.29
CA CYS A 59 -3.65 -13.99 10.62
C CYS A 59 -4.61 -12.79 10.51
N ASN A 60 -5.72 -12.88 11.23
CA ASN A 60 -6.61 -11.76 11.50
C ASN A 60 -6.21 -11.17 12.86
N TYR A 61 -5.71 -9.94 12.88
CA TYR A 61 -5.38 -9.26 14.13
C TYR A 61 -6.37 -8.12 14.36
N ARG A 62 -7.13 -8.20 15.48
CA ARG A 62 -8.13 -7.19 15.88
C ARG A 62 -9.15 -6.85 14.78
N GLY A 63 -9.59 -7.86 14.03
CA GLY A 63 -10.60 -7.70 12.97
C GLY A 63 -10.06 -7.15 11.64
N LYS A 64 -8.75 -6.92 11.52
CA LYS A 64 -8.08 -6.47 10.30
C LYS A 64 -7.26 -7.61 9.69
N ILE A 65 -7.47 -7.83 8.40
CA ILE A 65 -6.71 -8.78 7.59
C ILE A 65 -5.47 -8.06 7.08
N ASP A 66 -4.28 -8.53 7.48
CA ASP A 66 -3.01 -7.99 6.98
C ASP A 66 -2.48 -8.84 5.81
N LEU A 67 -2.55 -8.27 4.61
CA LEU A 67 -2.01 -8.87 3.39
C LEU A 67 -0.57 -8.44 3.10
N GLY A 68 0.10 -7.72 4.01
CA GLY A 68 1.50 -7.30 3.87
C GLY A 68 2.44 -8.44 3.44
N PRO A 69 2.42 -9.60 4.12
CA PRO A 69 3.23 -10.77 3.73
C PRO A 69 2.88 -11.37 2.36
N ALA A 70 1.66 -11.13 1.88
CA ALA A 70 1.13 -11.62 0.61
C ALA A 70 1.29 -10.63 -0.56
N SER A 71 1.57 -9.35 -0.28
CA SER A 71 1.57 -8.28 -1.28
C SER A 71 2.51 -8.53 -2.47
N ARG A 72 3.67 -9.14 -2.22
CA ARG A 72 4.60 -9.54 -3.30
C ARG A 72 4.00 -10.61 -4.21
N TYR A 73 3.31 -11.60 -3.64
CA TYR A 73 2.65 -12.65 -4.41
C TYR A 73 1.45 -12.11 -5.21
N ILE A 74 0.68 -11.18 -4.63
CA ILE A 74 -0.38 -10.47 -5.37
C ILE A 74 0.23 -9.76 -6.58
N THR A 75 1.37 -9.09 -6.40
CA THR A 75 2.08 -8.41 -7.50
C THR A 75 2.51 -9.38 -8.59
N SER A 76 3.07 -10.55 -8.24
CA SER A 76 3.44 -11.56 -9.23
C SER A 76 2.25 -12.12 -10.00
N LEU A 77 1.11 -12.33 -9.32
CA LEU A 77 -0.13 -12.75 -9.99
C LEU A 77 -0.61 -11.71 -11.00
N LEU A 78 -0.59 -10.43 -10.64
CA LEU A 78 -0.95 -9.33 -11.53
C LEU A 78 -0.04 -9.27 -12.77
N HIS A 79 1.26 -9.45 -12.58
CA HIS A 79 2.25 -9.44 -13.66
C HIS A 79 2.10 -10.64 -14.60
N ALA A 80 1.75 -11.81 -14.07
CA ALA A 80 1.58 -13.03 -14.86
C ALA A 80 0.30 -13.05 -15.70
N HIS A 81 -0.75 -12.33 -15.27
CA HIS A 81 -2.08 -12.40 -15.88
C HIS A 81 -2.63 -11.03 -16.29
N VAL A 82 -1.79 -10.19 -16.89
CA VAL A 82 -2.25 -8.91 -17.49
C VAL A 82 -3.20 -9.24 -18.66
N PRO A 83 -4.49 -8.85 -18.59
CA PRO A 83 -5.51 -9.34 -19.52
C PRO A 83 -5.51 -8.64 -20.89
N GLY A 84 -4.71 -7.60 -21.06
CA GLY A 84 -4.69 -6.77 -22.27
C GLY A 84 -3.99 -5.42 -22.05
N PRO A 85 -4.17 -4.45 -22.96
CA PRO A 85 -3.67 -3.09 -22.79
C PRO A 85 -4.54 -2.31 -21.80
N VAL A 86 -4.50 -2.72 -20.53
CA VAL A 86 -5.28 -2.11 -19.44
C VAL A 86 -4.44 -1.13 -18.63
N ASP A 87 -4.97 0.05 -18.35
CA ASP A 87 -4.26 1.11 -17.64
C ASP A 87 -4.51 1.10 -16.12
N SER A 88 -5.56 0.40 -15.70
CA SER A 88 -6.05 0.42 -14.33
C SER A 88 -6.71 -0.90 -13.95
N TRP A 89 -6.71 -1.19 -12.65
CA TRP A 89 -7.36 -2.38 -12.08
C TRP A 89 -8.85 -2.48 -12.42
N LYS A 90 -9.52 -1.33 -12.62
CA LYS A 90 -10.94 -1.26 -12.95
C LYS A 90 -11.26 -1.79 -14.36
N GLU A 91 -10.27 -1.85 -15.24
CA GLU A 91 -10.42 -2.39 -16.59
C GLU A 91 -10.21 -3.91 -16.65
N PHE A 92 -9.69 -4.54 -15.58
CA PHE A 92 -9.56 -6.00 -15.54
C PHE A 92 -10.96 -6.62 -15.59
N PRO A 93 -11.23 -7.60 -16.48
CA PRO A 93 -12.51 -8.30 -16.51
C PRO A 93 -12.80 -8.94 -15.14
N PRO A 94 -14.06 -8.94 -14.66
CA PRO A 94 -14.42 -9.59 -13.39
C PRO A 94 -13.95 -11.04 -13.30
N SER A 95 -14.09 -11.80 -14.38
CA SER A 95 -13.62 -13.19 -14.49
C SER A 95 -12.13 -13.35 -14.22
N VAL A 96 -11.30 -12.41 -14.67
CA VAL A 96 -9.85 -12.40 -14.42
C VAL A 96 -9.57 -12.05 -12.96
N ARG A 97 -10.29 -11.10 -12.38
CA ARG A 97 -10.13 -10.77 -10.94
C ARG A 97 -10.51 -11.94 -10.05
N ASP A 98 -11.58 -12.66 -10.39
CA ASP A 98 -12.02 -13.86 -9.70
C ASP A 98 -11.00 -14.99 -9.82
N LEU A 99 -10.49 -15.24 -11.02
CA LEU A 99 -9.40 -16.20 -11.25
C LEU A 99 -8.17 -15.86 -10.40
N LEU A 100 -7.74 -14.60 -10.40
CA LEU A 100 -6.58 -14.16 -9.63
C LEU A 100 -6.80 -14.30 -8.12
N PHE A 101 -8.02 -14.06 -7.65
CA PHE A 101 -8.37 -14.30 -6.25
C PHE A 101 -8.40 -15.79 -5.91
N ASP A 102 -8.90 -16.65 -6.79
CA ASP A 102 -8.86 -18.11 -6.61
C ASP A 102 -7.41 -18.62 -6.55
N MET A 103 -6.53 -18.17 -7.45
CA MET A 103 -5.10 -18.47 -7.40
C MET A 103 -4.44 -17.99 -6.10
N PHE A 104 -4.95 -16.89 -5.55
CA PHE A 104 -4.50 -16.38 -4.26
C PHE A 104 -4.94 -17.28 -3.09
N THR A 105 -6.22 -17.67 -3.04
CA THR A 105 -6.79 -18.52 -1.97
C THR A 105 -6.28 -19.97 -2.04
N ARG A 106 -5.80 -20.44 -3.20
CA ARG A 106 -5.06 -21.70 -3.31
C ARG A 106 -3.74 -21.71 -2.53
N ARG A 107 -3.12 -20.55 -2.34
CA ARG A 107 -1.83 -20.40 -1.64
C ARG A 107 -1.98 -19.95 -0.19
N TYR A 108 -3.01 -19.16 0.09
CA TYR A 108 -3.28 -18.56 1.39
C TYR A 108 -4.65 -18.99 1.92
N MET A 109 -4.69 -19.43 3.17
CA MET A 109 -5.93 -19.78 3.87
C MET A 109 -6.25 -18.76 4.95
N PHE A 110 -7.52 -18.69 5.33
CA PHE A 110 -8.00 -17.87 6.44
C PHE A 110 -8.43 -18.78 7.59
N MET A 111 -8.16 -18.37 8.83
CA MET A 111 -8.50 -19.15 10.02
C MET A 111 -10.01 -19.41 10.13
N ARG A 112 -10.82 -18.48 9.61
CA ARG A 112 -12.28 -18.52 9.65
C ARG A 112 -12.85 -18.34 8.25
N PRO A 113 -13.76 -19.21 7.78
CA PRO A 113 -14.40 -19.06 6.47
C PRO A 113 -15.10 -17.70 6.29
N GLU A 114 -15.63 -17.13 7.36
CA GLU A 114 -16.35 -15.84 7.38
C GLU A 114 -15.43 -14.65 7.10
N ASP A 115 -14.11 -14.84 7.22
CA ASP A 115 -13.13 -13.80 6.89
C ASP A 115 -12.90 -13.72 5.35
N LEU A 116 -13.37 -14.68 4.56
CA LEU A 116 -13.14 -14.73 3.10
C LEU A 116 -13.73 -13.54 2.32
N PRO A 117 -14.99 -13.10 2.55
CA PRO A 117 -15.53 -11.92 1.87
C PRO A 117 -14.76 -10.65 2.23
N ARG A 118 -14.36 -10.51 3.50
CA ARG A 118 -13.53 -9.38 3.96
C ARG A 118 -12.14 -9.43 3.35
N ALA A 119 -11.56 -10.62 3.25
CA ALA A 119 -10.28 -10.84 2.61
C ALA A 119 -10.32 -10.43 1.14
N ARG A 120 -11.41 -10.74 0.43
CA ARG A 120 -11.61 -10.33 -0.96
C ARG A 120 -11.54 -8.82 -1.11
N VAL A 121 -12.25 -8.07 -0.26
CA VAL A 121 -12.24 -6.59 -0.29
C VAL A 121 -10.83 -6.02 -0.06
N VAL A 122 -10.13 -6.52 0.97
CA VAL A 122 -8.75 -6.06 1.27
C VAL A 122 -7.79 -6.46 0.15
N TRP A 123 -7.97 -7.64 -0.42
CA TRP A 123 -7.17 -8.14 -1.53
C TRP A 123 -7.35 -7.30 -2.79
N GLU A 124 -8.59 -6.94 -3.16
CA GLU A 124 -8.85 -6.09 -4.32
C GLU A 124 -8.23 -4.70 -4.15
N SER A 125 -8.35 -4.10 -2.97
CA SER A 125 -7.71 -2.81 -2.66
C SER A 125 -6.17 -2.90 -2.75
N THR A 126 -5.61 -4.02 -2.28
CA THR A 126 -4.17 -4.29 -2.38
C THR A 126 -3.73 -4.49 -3.82
N ALA A 127 -4.48 -5.26 -4.60
CA ALA A 127 -4.24 -5.51 -6.02
C ALA A 127 -4.30 -4.20 -6.83
N GLN A 128 -5.33 -3.38 -6.62
CA GLN A 128 -5.46 -2.07 -7.23
C GLN A 128 -4.24 -1.18 -6.92
N THR A 129 -3.83 -1.12 -5.65
CA THR A 129 -2.69 -0.32 -5.22
C THR A 129 -1.38 -0.82 -5.85
N ASN A 130 -1.17 -2.14 -5.87
CA ASN A 130 0.03 -2.76 -6.41
C ASN A 130 0.13 -2.62 -7.93
N PHE A 131 -0.97 -2.80 -8.66
CA PHE A 131 -1.01 -2.61 -10.10
C PHE A 131 -0.71 -1.16 -10.48
N ARG A 132 -1.38 -0.19 -9.83
CA ARG A 132 -1.12 1.24 -10.03
C ARG A 132 0.35 1.60 -9.78
N LYS A 133 0.96 1.07 -8.71
CA LYS A 133 2.38 1.28 -8.40
C LYS A 133 3.28 0.65 -9.46
N SER A 134 2.95 -0.56 -9.94
CA SER A 134 3.72 -1.24 -10.99
C SER A 134 3.71 -0.47 -12.30
N MET A 135 2.53 0.00 -12.73
CA MET A 135 2.38 0.85 -13.93
C MET A 135 3.10 2.19 -13.81
N TRP A 136 3.07 2.82 -12.62
CA TRP A 136 3.86 4.03 -12.39
C TRP A 136 5.37 3.76 -12.48
N LYS A 137 5.87 2.69 -11.85
CA LYS A 137 7.28 2.32 -11.93
C LYS A 137 7.73 1.97 -13.35
N ALA A 138 6.89 1.31 -14.13
CA ALA A 138 7.17 1.02 -15.53
C ALA A 138 7.39 2.32 -16.31
N ARG A 139 6.44 3.26 -16.24
CA ARG A 139 6.55 4.57 -16.90
C ARG A 139 7.74 5.39 -16.39
N ASP A 140 7.95 5.46 -15.07
CA ASP A 140 9.09 6.19 -14.49
C ASP A 140 10.43 5.62 -14.97
N LYS A 141 10.53 4.29 -15.08
CA LYS A 141 11.71 3.63 -15.63
C LYS A 141 11.90 3.97 -17.11
N THR A 142 10.84 3.87 -17.94
CA THR A 142 10.96 4.17 -19.37
C THR A 142 11.31 5.63 -19.63
N THR A 143 10.65 6.57 -18.93
CA THR A 143 10.97 8.00 -19.00
C THR A 143 12.43 8.29 -18.67
N LYS A 144 13.00 7.59 -17.67
CA LYS A 144 14.42 7.74 -17.31
C LYS A 144 15.35 7.13 -18.36
N THR A 145 14.96 6.02 -18.98
CA THR A 145 15.75 5.37 -20.03
C THR A 145 15.74 6.14 -21.34
N THR A 146 14.59 6.72 -21.71
CA THR A 146 14.43 7.48 -22.96
C THR A 146 14.75 8.96 -22.81
N CYS A 147 14.93 9.44 -21.58
CA CYS A 147 15.04 10.86 -21.23
C CYS A 147 13.88 11.73 -21.78
N SER A 148 12.73 11.13 -22.07
CA SER A 148 11.58 11.80 -22.70
C SER A 148 10.29 11.58 -21.91
N GLN A 149 9.51 12.65 -21.79
CA GLN A 149 8.17 12.63 -21.21
C GLN A 149 7.09 12.25 -22.24
N ASP A 150 7.45 12.14 -23.52
CA ASP A 150 6.55 11.74 -24.59
C ASP A 150 6.30 10.21 -24.54
N PRO A 151 5.06 9.74 -24.37
CA PRO A 151 4.73 8.32 -24.38
C PRO A 151 5.11 7.59 -25.66
N THR A 152 5.17 8.28 -26.82
CA THR A 152 5.57 7.62 -28.08
C THR A 152 7.01 7.11 -28.04
N ALA A 153 7.89 7.78 -27.30
CA ALA A 153 9.27 7.36 -27.12
C ALA A 153 9.40 6.10 -26.23
N TRP A 154 8.34 5.68 -25.52
CA TRP A 154 8.41 4.58 -24.56
C TRP A 154 8.12 3.20 -25.16
N MET A 155 7.66 3.12 -26.42
CA MET A 155 7.11 1.89 -27.03
C MET A 155 8.06 0.70 -26.97
N ASP A 156 9.35 0.90 -27.25
CA ASP A 156 10.36 -0.19 -27.24
C ASP A 156 10.92 -0.52 -25.84
N TYR A 157 10.56 0.24 -24.82
CA TYR A 157 11.13 0.17 -23.48
C TYR A 157 10.19 -0.44 -22.44
N GLY A 158 9.13 -1.12 -22.90
CA GLY A 158 8.12 -1.72 -22.03
C GLY A 158 8.69 -2.70 -20.99
N PRO A 159 8.02 -2.86 -19.84
CA PRO A 159 8.46 -3.81 -18.82
C PRO A 159 8.26 -5.25 -19.29
N VAL A 160 9.15 -6.16 -18.88
CA VAL A 160 9.12 -7.60 -19.24
C VAL A 160 7.79 -8.29 -18.92
N TRP A 161 7.05 -7.81 -17.92
CA TRP A 161 5.76 -8.39 -17.50
C TRP A 161 4.54 -7.87 -18.26
N ILE A 162 4.71 -6.94 -19.20
CA ILE A 162 3.65 -6.54 -20.14
C ILE A 162 4.11 -6.96 -21.54
N ARG A 163 3.24 -7.64 -22.29
CA ARG A 163 3.52 -7.96 -23.69
C ARG A 163 3.75 -6.69 -24.50
N ARG A 164 4.65 -6.73 -25.48
CA ARG A 164 5.04 -5.57 -26.29
C ARG A 164 3.83 -4.88 -26.93
N ASP A 165 2.96 -5.65 -27.57
CA ASP A 165 1.74 -5.16 -28.23
C ASP A 165 0.78 -4.44 -27.26
N TYR A 166 0.67 -4.94 -26.02
CA TYR A 166 -0.15 -4.30 -24.98
C TYR A 166 0.48 -2.99 -24.51
N TRP A 167 1.80 -2.98 -24.34
CA TRP A 167 2.54 -1.79 -23.92
C TRP A 167 2.50 -0.69 -24.97
N GLU A 168 2.69 -1.03 -26.25
CA GLU A 168 2.58 -0.10 -27.38
C GLU A 168 1.19 0.53 -27.45
N SER A 169 0.14 -0.27 -27.35
CA SER A 169 -1.26 0.19 -27.28
C SER A 169 -1.50 1.16 -26.11
N LEU A 170 -0.87 0.90 -24.96
CA LEU A 170 -0.94 1.80 -23.79
C LEU A 170 -0.19 3.11 -24.03
N CYS A 171 0.97 3.06 -24.69
CA CYS A 171 1.74 4.25 -25.06
C CYS A 171 0.94 5.15 -26.00
N HIS A 172 0.29 4.59 -27.02
CA HIS A 172 -0.63 5.35 -27.88
C HIS A 172 -1.78 5.98 -27.09
N ARG A 173 -2.41 5.24 -26.16
CA ARG A 173 -3.47 5.78 -25.30
C ARG A 173 -2.96 6.96 -24.46
N TRP A 174 -1.76 6.86 -23.90
CA TRP A 174 -1.17 7.94 -23.10
C TRP A 174 -0.69 9.13 -23.94
N ALA A 175 -0.38 8.91 -25.22
CA ALA A 175 -0.05 9.98 -26.17
C ALA A 175 -1.27 10.84 -26.55
N THR A 176 -2.50 10.37 -26.29
CA THR A 176 -3.70 11.16 -26.59
C THR A 176 -3.77 12.45 -25.78
N GLY A 177 -4.17 13.56 -26.43
CA GLY A 177 -4.37 14.87 -25.80
C GLY A 177 -5.21 14.82 -24.52
N PRO A 178 -6.40 14.18 -24.52
CA PRO A 178 -7.24 14.09 -23.32
C PRO A 178 -6.59 13.36 -22.14
N TRP A 179 -5.68 12.42 -22.39
CA TRP A 179 -4.94 11.76 -21.30
C TRP A 179 -3.85 12.67 -20.76
N GLN A 180 -3.09 13.32 -21.64
CA GLN A 180 -2.03 14.24 -21.25
C GLN A 180 -2.58 15.45 -20.48
N GLU A 181 -3.69 16.04 -20.92
CA GLU A 181 -4.37 17.14 -20.24
C GLU A 181 -4.76 16.77 -18.82
N ARG A 182 -5.45 15.63 -18.62
CA ARG A 182 -5.80 15.12 -17.29
C ARG A 182 -4.56 14.85 -16.43
N SER A 183 -3.49 14.35 -17.03
CA SER A 183 -2.21 14.12 -16.34
C SER A 183 -1.58 15.43 -15.87
N GLN A 184 -1.57 16.46 -16.72
CA GLN A 184 -1.06 17.79 -16.39
C GLN A 184 -1.93 18.50 -15.36
N GLU A 185 -3.26 18.42 -15.49
CA GLU A 185 -4.19 18.94 -14.49
C GLU A 185 -3.97 18.28 -13.13
N ALA A 186 -3.86 16.95 -13.07
CA ALA A 186 -3.54 16.26 -11.83
C ALA A 186 -2.17 16.68 -11.26
N LYS A 187 -1.20 17.04 -12.12
CA LYS A 187 0.09 17.60 -11.70
C LYS A 187 -0.08 19.01 -11.13
N ARG A 188 -0.85 19.89 -11.79
CA ARG A 188 -1.19 21.24 -11.31
C ARG A 188 -1.95 21.19 -10.00
N ASN A 189 -2.96 20.34 -9.86
CA ASN A 189 -3.73 20.17 -8.62
C ASN A 189 -2.85 19.72 -7.45
N ARG A 190 -1.87 18.85 -7.71
CA ARG A 190 -0.87 18.47 -6.69
C ARG A 190 0.07 19.62 -6.32
N ALA A 191 0.38 20.50 -7.27
CA ALA A 191 1.25 21.65 -7.06
C ALA A 191 0.51 22.85 -6.45
N ALA A 192 -0.80 22.97 -6.62
CA ALA A 192 -1.61 24.10 -6.13
C ALA A 192 -1.90 24.01 -4.62
N HIS A 193 -1.96 22.81 -4.05
CA HIS A 193 -2.22 22.61 -2.62
C HIS A 193 -0.94 22.64 -1.77
N LEU A 194 -0.18 23.74 -1.86
CA LEU A 194 1.06 23.96 -1.09
C LEU A 194 0.78 24.11 0.42
N GLU A 195 -0.37 24.69 0.79
CA GLU A 195 -0.78 24.88 2.20
C GLU A 195 -1.14 23.59 2.94
N LYS A 196 -1.24 22.43 2.26
CA LYS A 196 -1.62 21.15 2.89
C LYS A 196 -0.43 20.20 3.03
N ASN A 197 0.77 20.75 3.14
CA ASN A 197 1.98 19.97 3.39
C ASN A 197 1.95 19.44 4.84
N VAL A 198 1.36 18.26 5.04
CA VAL A 198 1.47 17.53 6.30
C VAL A 198 2.62 16.54 6.19
N HIS A 199 3.80 16.95 6.63
CA HIS A 199 4.88 15.99 6.85
C HIS A 199 4.43 14.98 7.93
N THR A 200 4.53 13.69 7.60
CA THR A 200 4.15 12.59 8.48
C THR A 200 5.37 11.71 8.72
N SER A 201 5.71 11.52 9.99
CA SER A 201 6.78 10.61 10.42
C SER A 201 6.19 9.21 10.64
N GLY A 202 5.65 8.63 9.56
CA GLY A 202 4.87 7.39 9.59
C GLY A 202 3.36 7.66 9.77
N SER A 203 2.73 6.99 10.73
CA SER A 203 1.28 7.14 11.00
C SER A 203 0.94 8.36 11.87
N VAL A 204 1.94 9.13 12.29
CA VAL A 204 1.80 10.28 13.19
C VAL A 204 2.32 11.53 12.48
N SER A 205 1.56 12.62 12.56
CA SER A 205 1.96 13.89 11.94
C SER A 205 3.16 14.50 12.66
N TYR A 206 3.95 15.29 11.94
CA TYR A 206 5.04 16.07 12.52
C TYR A 206 4.55 17.05 13.60
N ALA A 207 3.38 17.68 13.37
CA ALA A 207 2.72 18.54 14.36
C ALA A 207 2.39 17.79 15.65
N THR A 208 1.91 16.54 15.55
CA THR A 208 1.67 15.69 16.73
C THR A 208 2.98 15.32 17.45
N HIS A 209 4.06 15.04 16.72
CA HIS A 209 5.38 14.82 17.32
C HIS A 209 5.90 16.06 18.05
N ASN A 210 5.74 17.25 17.44
CA ASN A 210 6.12 18.54 18.02
C ASN A 210 5.33 18.82 19.30
N HIS A 211 4.00 18.65 19.27
CA HIS A 211 3.15 18.83 20.45
C HIS A 211 3.54 17.90 21.61
N LYS A 212 3.77 16.60 21.32
CA LYS A 212 4.23 15.64 22.34
C LYS A 212 5.59 16.05 22.91
N LEU A 213 6.51 16.47 22.06
CA LEU A 213 7.85 16.85 22.49
C LEU A 213 7.86 18.16 23.30
N ARG A 214 6.98 19.11 22.98
CA ARG A 214 6.74 20.31 23.81
C ARG A 214 6.31 19.96 25.22
N HIS A 215 5.41 18.97 25.34
CA HIS A 215 4.96 18.50 26.65
C HIS A 215 6.04 17.70 27.38
N GLU A 216 6.89 16.94 26.67
CA GLU A 216 8.00 16.18 27.27
C GLU A 216 9.15 17.09 27.76
N LEU A 217 9.39 18.21 27.08
CA LEU A 217 10.49 19.14 27.38
C LEU A 217 10.06 20.38 28.18
N GLU A 218 8.75 20.57 28.37
CA GLU A 218 8.14 21.78 28.96
C GLU A 218 8.55 23.08 28.25
N CYS A 219 9.06 22.98 27.03
CA CYS A 219 9.56 24.10 26.22
C CYS A 219 9.39 23.81 24.73
N ALA A 220 9.54 24.84 23.89
CA ALA A 220 9.56 24.65 22.45
C ALA A 220 10.77 23.79 22.03
N PRO A 221 10.58 22.62 21.37
CA PRO A 221 11.68 21.79 20.95
C PRO A 221 12.45 22.45 19.82
N THR A 222 13.78 22.37 19.89
CA THR A 222 14.66 22.76 18.80
C THR A 222 14.47 21.84 17.59
N PHE A 223 14.85 22.34 16.41
CA PHE A 223 14.80 21.56 15.16
C PHE A 223 15.50 20.20 15.31
N HIS A 224 16.74 20.17 15.81
CA HIS A 224 17.50 18.92 16.00
C HIS A 224 16.78 17.90 16.88
N LYS A 225 16.12 18.33 17.97
CA LYS A 225 15.40 17.40 18.87
C LYS A 225 14.17 16.80 18.21
N LEU A 226 13.41 17.60 17.47
CA LEU A 226 12.24 17.13 16.75
C LEU A 226 12.64 16.23 15.55
N PHE A 227 13.71 16.61 14.86
CA PHE A 227 14.33 15.86 13.78
C PHE A 227 14.79 14.48 14.23
N ASP A 228 15.52 14.42 15.34
CA ASP A 228 15.97 13.17 15.96
C ASP A 228 14.79 12.27 16.32
N ARG A 229 13.74 12.83 16.94
CA ARG A 229 12.55 12.06 17.35
C ARG A 229 11.80 11.44 16.18
N THR A 230 11.82 12.10 15.03
CA THR A 230 11.08 11.67 13.83
C THR A 230 11.92 10.80 12.90
N HIS A 231 13.25 10.92 12.95
CA HIS A 231 14.14 10.27 11.98
C HIS A 231 15.15 9.27 12.58
N LYS A 232 15.25 9.13 13.91
CA LYS A 232 15.99 8.03 14.56
C LYS A 232 15.06 6.83 14.77
N ARG A 233 15.27 5.74 14.02
CA ARG A 233 14.58 4.45 14.28
C ARG A 233 15.59 3.43 14.81
N LYS A 234 15.36 2.94 16.04
CA LYS A 234 16.25 1.98 16.72
C LYS A 234 17.74 2.40 16.74
N GLY A 235 18.00 3.69 16.99
CA GLY A 235 19.37 4.21 17.11
C GLY A 235 20.16 4.36 15.80
N ARG A 236 19.55 4.12 14.62
CA ARG A 236 20.21 4.37 13.33
C ARG A 236 19.48 5.44 12.52
N MET A 237 20.25 6.40 11.99
CA MET A 237 19.85 7.32 10.92
C MET A 237 20.52 6.90 9.61
N THR A 238 19.84 7.06 8.48
CA THR A 238 20.44 6.84 7.15
C THR A 238 20.31 8.10 6.30
N MET A 239 19.14 8.35 5.73
CA MET A 239 18.95 9.50 4.83
C MET A 239 18.88 10.85 5.56
N SER A 240 18.36 10.84 6.79
CA SER A 240 18.23 12.02 7.65
C SER A 240 19.56 12.59 8.14
N ALA A 241 20.59 11.76 8.32
CA ALA A 241 21.91 12.24 8.76
C ALA A 241 22.59 13.12 7.70
N ARG A 242 22.38 12.82 6.41
CA ARG A 242 22.93 13.63 5.31
C ARG A 242 22.27 15.01 5.25
N VAL A 243 20.96 15.07 5.43
CA VAL A 243 20.21 16.33 5.40
C VAL A 243 20.61 17.20 6.59
N LEU A 244 20.63 16.64 7.81
CA LEU A 244 21.06 17.37 9.01
C LEU A 244 22.49 17.91 8.87
N LYS A 245 23.43 17.10 8.37
CA LYS A 245 24.81 17.55 8.15
C LYS A 245 24.90 18.67 7.10
N THR A 246 24.07 18.61 6.07
CA THR A 246 24.04 19.66 5.03
C THR A 246 23.46 20.95 5.60
N TYR A 247 22.41 20.83 6.44
CA TYR A 247 21.80 21.94 7.16
C TYR A 247 22.77 22.62 8.13
N ASP A 248 23.45 21.86 8.99
CA ASP A 248 24.42 22.40 9.93
C ASP A 248 25.55 23.15 9.20
N LYS A 249 25.96 22.63 8.04
CA LYS A 249 26.94 23.30 7.19
C LYS A 249 26.39 24.60 6.60
N THR A 250 25.19 24.61 6.04
CA THR A 250 24.59 25.84 5.49
C THR A 250 24.39 26.89 6.58
N ILE A 251 23.96 26.52 7.78
CA ILE A 251 23.86 27.44 8.91
C ILE A 251 25.24 28.00 9.30
N ALA A 252 26.28 27.16 9.38
CA ALA A 252 27.63 27.61 9.69
C ALA A 252 28.21 28.55 8.61
N ASP A 253 27.88 28.30 7.33
CA ASP A 253 28.32 29.14 6.21
C ASP A 253 27.54 30.47 6.13
N HIS A 254 26.26 30.49 6.52
CA HIS A 254 25.38 31.68 6.42
C HIS A 254 25.45 32.61 7.64
N TYR A 255 25.76 32.10 8.83
CA TYR A 255 25.77 32.87 10.06
C TYR A 255 27.19 32.97 10.62
N VAL A 256 27.76 34.17 10.60
CA VAL A 256 29.06 34.47 11.22
C VAL A 256 28.93 34.38 12.75
N GLU A 257 29.99 33.90 13.40
CA GLU A 257 30.10 33.78 14.86
C GLU A 257 29.69 35.09 15.55
N GLY A 258 28.60 35.07 16.34
CA GLY A 258 28.06 36.23 17.06
C GLY A 258 26.76 36.84 16.51
N THR A 259 26.21 36.34 15.40
CA THR A 259 24.86 36.73 14.95
C THR A 259 23.77 35.85 15.58
N PRO A 260 22.60 36.40 15.96
CA PRO A 260 21.48 35.60 16.45
C PRO A 260 21.00 34.63 15.37
N GLN A 261 21.23 33.34 15.58
CA GLN A 261 20.71 32.30 14.71
C GLN A 261 19.23 32.07 15.00
N PRO A 262 18.37 31.95 13.98
CA PRO A 262 17.00 31.50 14.18
C PRO A 262 17.01 30.04 14.65
N ASP A 263 16.04 29.66 15.49
CA ASP A 263 15.85 28.25 15.90
C ASP A 263 15.71 27.29 14.70
N LEU A 264 15.31 27.82 13.54
CA LEU A 264 15.23 27.11 12.27
C LEU A 264 15.26 28.09 11.08
N ASP A 265 16.31 28.05 10.26
CA ASP A 265 16.33 28.69 8.93
C ASP A 265 15.57 27.83 7.89
N SER A 266 14.40 28.30 7.48
CA SER A 266 13.54 27.64 6.48
C SER A 266 14.24 27.44 5.12
N LYS A 267 15.09 28.37 4.69
CA LYS A 267 15.76 28.34 3.38
C LYS A 267 16.90 27.33 3.39
N ALA A 268 17.78 27.41 4.39
CA ALA A 268 18.89 26.47 4.57
C ALA A 268 18.38 25.02 4.70
N SER A 269 17.21 24.84 5.32
CA SER A 269 16.60 23.52 5.48
C SER A 269 16.01 22.97 4.18
N VAL A 270 15.31 23.80 3.39
CA VAL A 270 14.84 23.41 2.05
C VAL A 270 16.00 22.99 1.16
N ASP A 271 17.10 23.75 1.17
CA ASP A 271 18.27 23.48 0.35
C ASP A 271 18.97 22.18 0.78
N ALA A 272 19.14 21.98 2.10
CA ALA A 272 19.70 20.75 2.66
C ALA A 272 18.85 19.50 2.32
N ALA A 273 17.54 19.68 2.24
CA ALA A 273 16.57 18.64 1.92
C ALA A 273 16.50 18.33 0.39
N GLY A 274 17.26 19.05 -0.44
CA GLY A 274 17.32 18.86 -1.89
C GLY A 274 16.28 19.67 -2.69
N GLY A 275 15.73 20.72 -2.09
CA GLY A 275 14.78 21.63 -2.72
C GLY A 275 13.35 21.13 -2.79
N LEU A 276 12.53 21.82 -3.58
CA LEU A 276 11.10 21.50 -3.77
C LEU A 276 10.89 20.33 -4.73
N GLY A 277 10.44 19.19 -4.19
CA GLY A 277 10.02 18.03 -4.96
C GLY A 277 8.50 17.99 -5.13
N LYS A 278 7.98 18.20 -6.35
CA LYS A 278 6.53 18.16 -6.65
C LYS A 278 5.70 19.15 -5.80
N GLY A 279 6.22 20.34 -5.55
CA GLY A 279 5.58 21.35 -4.69
C GLY A 279 5.64 21.02 -3.19
N ARG A 280 6.58 20.16 -2.78
CA ARG A 280 6.75 19.73 -1.38
C ARG A 280 8.20 19.90 -0.97
N VAL A 281 8.42 20.36 0.26
CA VAL A 281 9.73 20.29 0.91
C VAL A 281 9.79 18.98 1.70
N TYR A 282 10.89 18.26 1.61
CA TYR A 282 11.15 17.14 2.51
C TYR A 282 11.31 17.69 3.95
N GLU A 283 10.88 16.96 4.98
CA GLU A 283 10.95 17.32 6.42
C GLU A 283 9.96 18.35 6.98
N PHE A 284 9.36 19.24 6.18
CA PHE A 284 8.52 20.30 6.73
C PHE A 284 7.03 20.11 6.48
N GLY A 285 6.32 19.90 7.58
CA GLY A 285 4.87 20.04 7.64
C GLY A 285 4.49 21.51 7.86
N ASP A 286 3.30 21.73 8.41
CA ASP A 286 2.71 23.03 8.75
C ASP A 286 3.48 23.87 9.80
N SER A 287 4.71 23.51 10.16
CA SER A 287 5.47 24.15 11.26
C SER A 287 6.43 25.25 10.81
N LEU A 288 6.49 25.56 9.53
CA LEU A 288 7.33 26.62 9.00
C LEU A 288 6.54 27.57 8.12
N ASP A 289 6.76 28.87 8.32
CA ASP A 289 6.43 29.85 7.28
C ASP A 289 7.35 29.62 6.08
N THR A 290 6.81 28.89 5.12
CA THR A 290 7.47 28.52 3.86
C THR A 290 6.99 29.42 2.72
N THR A 291 6.17 30.44 3.02
CA THR A 291 5.63 31.38 2.03
C THR A 291 6.73 32.05 1.18
N PRO A 292 7.93 32.40 1.69
CA PRO A 292 8.95 33.05 0.85
C PRO A 292 9.54 32.09 -0.19
N VAL A 293 9.69 30.81 0.18
CA VAL A 293 10.25 29.76 -0.67
C VAL A 293 9.22 29.31 -1.71
N PHE A 294 7.95 29.18 -1.31
CA PHE A 294 6.85 28.84 -2.21
C PHE A 294 6.52 29.97 -3.20
N SER A 295 6.64 31.23 -2.79
CA SER A 295 6.47 32.40 -3.67
C SER A 295 7.49 32.39 -4.82
N SER A 296 8.78 32.15 -4.51
CA SER A 296 9.83 32.03 -5.52
C SER A 296 9.59 30.86 -6.51
N TYR A 297 9.12 29.72 -6.02
CA TYR A 297 8.78 28.58 -6.88
C TYR A 297 7.55 28.84 -7.75
N ALA A 298 6.50 29.46 -7.20
CA ALA A 298 5.30 29.81 -7.96
C ALA A 298 5.63 30.76 -9.13
N SER A 299 6.53 31.71 -8.93
CA SER A 299 7.05 32.58 -10.00
C SER A 299 7.86 31.83 -11.06
N SER A 300 8.59 30.78 -10.70
CA SER A 300 9.37 29.97 -11.65
C SER A 300 8.54 28.99 -12.49
N VAL A 301 7.33 28.65 -12.04
CA VAL A 301 6.42 27.69 -12.70
C VAL A 301 5.27 28.41 -13.42
N ALA A 302 5.12 29.72 -13.22
CA ALA A 302 4.16 30.53 -13.96
C ALA A 302 4.56 30.61 -15.45
N PRO A 303 3.67 30.29 -16.40
CA PRO A 303 3.93 30.56 -17.81
C PRO A 303 4.03 32.07 -18.08
N PRO A 304 4.78 32.52 -19.10
CA PRO A 304 4.82 33.93 -19.48
C PRO A 304 3.40 34.43 -19.74
N ALA A 305 3.06 35.57 -19.14
CA ALA A 305 1.77 36.21 -19.29
C ALA A 305 1.44 36.39 -20.78
N TYR A 306 0.47 35.64 -21.29
CA TYR A 306 -0.13 36.00 -22.57
C TYR A 306 -0.97 37.24 -22.32
N ALA A 307 -0.69 38.29 -23.10
CA ALA A 307 -1.42 39.53 -23.06
C ALA A 307 -2.91 39.27 -23.24
N SER A 308 -3.70 39.81 -22.31
CA SER A 308 -5.15 39.89 -22.41
C SER A 308 -5.54 40.59 -23.71
N SER A 309 -6.22 39.88 -24.62
CA SER A 309 -7.18 40.50 -25.53
C SER A 309 -8.57 40.10 -25.11
N SER A 310 -9.23 41.05 -24.46
CA SER A 310 -10.65 41.10 -24.16
C SER A 310 -11.53 40.81 -25.38
N ALA A 311 -12.45 39.87 -25.24
CA ALA A 311 -13.73 39.88 -25.94
C ALA A 311 -14.78 39.27 -25.00
N ALA A 312 -15.58 40.14 -24.39
CA ALA A 312 -16.75 39.77 -23.62
C ALA A 312 -17.88 39.34 -24.57
N THR A 313 -18.60 38.27 -24.23
CA THR A 313 -20.03 38.15 -24.57
C THR A 313 -20.73 37.30 -23.49
N PRO A 314 -21.95 37.67 -23.04
CA PRO A 314 -22.51 37.20 -21.78
C PRO A 314 -23.51 36.04 -21.96
N GLY A 315 -23.68 35.23 -20.91
CA GLY A 315 -24.89 34.43 -20.71
C GLY A 315 -24.66 32.97 -20.36
N SER A 316 -24.80 32.64 -19.07
CA SER A 316 -25.56 31.49 -18.54
C SER A 316 -25.11 31.21 -17.10
N GLY A 317 -25.97 31.53 -16.13
CA GLY A 317 -25.69 31.43 -14.71
C GLY A 317 -25.57 29.98 -14.23
N GLY A 318 -24.34 29.59 -13.87
CA GLY A 318 -24.08 28.39 -13.06
C GLY A 318 -24.24 28.72 -11.58
N LYS A 319 -25.33 28.25 -10.97
CA LYS A 319 -25.59 28.36 -9.53
C LYS A 319 -24.52 27.60 -8.73
N ASP A 320 -23.99 28.28 -7.73
CA ASP A 320 -22.95 27.80 -6.82
C ASP A 320 -23.46 26.62 -5.96
N MET A 321 -22.78 25.46 -6.06
CA MET A 321 -23.11 24.21 -5.36
C MET A 321 -22.58 24.21 -3.91
N ARG A 322 -22.72 25.35 -3.21
CA ARG A 322 -22.33 25.53 -1.81
C ARG A 322 -23.48 25.90 -0.88
N THR A 323 -24.72 25.97 -1.38
CA THR A 323 -25.91 26.34 -0.59
C THR A 323 -27.01 25.27 -0.50
N LEU A 324 -26.79 24.03 -0.97
CA LEU A 324 -27.78 22.94 -0.89
C LEU A 324 -27.51 21.87 0.17
N ILE A 325 -26.76 22.20 1.23
CA ILE A 325 -26.64 21.33 2.42
C ILE A 325 -26.79 22.19 3.67
N ARG A 326 -27.99 22.71 3.91
CA ARG A 326 -28.38 23.23 5.24
C ARG A 326 -29.88 23.32 5.55
N GLU A 327 -30.75 22.63 4.83
CA GLU A 327 -32.21 22.68 5.10
C GLU A 327 -32.94 21.32 5.11
N GLU A 328 -32.27 20.21 5.45
CA GLU A 328 -32.98 19.01 5.92
C GLU A 328 -32.31 18.37 7.14
N LEU A 329 -32.49 19.03 8.29
CA LEU A 329 -32.65 18.39 9.61
C LEU A 329 -33.70 19.16 10.41
#